data_AF-A0A377N8Z7-F1
#
_entry.id   AF-A0A377N8Z7-F1
#
_cell.length_a   1.000
_cell.length_b   1.000
_cell.length_c   1.000
_cell.angle_alpha   90.00
_cell.angle_beta   90.00
_cell.angle_gamma   90.00
#
_symmetry.space_group_name_H-M   'P 1'
#
loop_
_entity.id
_entity.type
_entity.pdbx_description
1 polymer ?
#
loop_
_entity_poly.entity_id
_entity_poly.type
_entity_poly.pdbx_seq_one_letter_code
_entity_poly.pdbx_strand_id
1 'polypeptide(L)'
;MIAVVDGIKRQLPTLQAALPDSVKVTILSDRTQTIRASISDVQFELMLSIALVVMVTFLFLRNVAATLIPSVAVPLSLIGTFGVMYLCGFSLNNLSLMALTVATGFVIDDAIVVVENITRRLEEGETPMQAALKGSAQIGFTIISLTFSLIAVLIPLLFMGDVVGRLFREFAITLAVSILVSMVVSLTLTPMLCAYLLRHIPEEKQSRFYRKGGQIFDRLIAGYDRLLIVVLNHQRITLLVAAATLVFTALLYLVVPKGFFPSQDTGMIQGITQASQDVSFGEMGRRQQMLTAAILQDPAVDSVSSTIGVDGNNTSLNSGRLQINLKSFDQRDERAPAIIARLKQETASVPGISLYMQASQDLTVDDQVTPSQYQFTLDDADSENLVTWTPKLTEKLSQLPNSATWSATCKIRGRWPMSSWTATPRRVSALRRRMSTPRCITPSASVWCPPSLPSRTSTAWCWKLRRSISSLRRRSTTSIWRPAIPIRPRRPLPMPIAPRPPARRGRPPRRLTPALPPARPRAW
;
A
#
# COMPACT_ATOMS: atom_id res chain seq x y z
N MET A 1 -17.72 -9.09 -0.79
CA MET A 1 -17.13 -9.57 -2.06
C MET A 1 -17.19 -11.08 -2.18
N ILE A 2 -16.56 -11.85 -1.27
CA ILE A 2 -16.53 -13.33 -1.32
C ILE A 2 -17.93 -13.93 -1.49
N ALA A 3 -18.89 -13.55 -0.64
CA ALA A 3 -20.26 -14.05 -0.70
C ALA A 3 -20.96 -13.78 -2.05
N VAL A 4 -20.64 -12.67 -2.72
CA VAL A 4 -21.22 -12.33 -4.03
C VAL A 4 -20.64 -13.23 -5.12
N VAL A 5 -19.32 -13.45 -5.12
CA VAL A 5 -18.66 -14.35 -6.07
C VAL A 5 -19.12 -15.80 -5.87
N ASP A 6 -19.29 -16.24 -4.62
CA ASP A 6 -19.84 -17.56 -4.32
C ASP A 6 -21.29 -17.70 -4.81
N GLY A 7 -22.10 -16.65 -4.67
CA GLY A 7 -23.44 -16.59 -5.25
C GLY A 7 -23.42 -16.76 -6.76
N ILE A 8 -22.54 -16.04 -7.46
CA ILE A 8 -22.35 -16.16 -8.91
C ILE A 8 -21.91 -17.58 -9.29
N LYS A 9 -20.89 -18.13 -8.61
CA LYS A 9 -20.38 -19.49 -8.85
C LYS A 9 -21.44 -20.56 -8.61
N ARG A 10 -22.33 -20.38 -7.64
CA ARG A 10 -23.45 -21.31 -7.39
C ARG A 10 -24.49 -21.28 -8.50
N GLN A 11 -24.72 -20.13 -9.13
CA GLN A 11 -25.67 -19.98 -10.24
C GLN A 11 -25.05 -20.32 -11.61
N LEU A 12 -23.73 -20.28 -11.72
CA LEU A 12 -23.01 -20.50 -12.99
C LEU A 12 -23.34 -21.85 -13.66
N PRO A 13 -23.42 -23.00 -12.95
CA PRO A 13 -23.79 -24.27 -13.56
C PRO A 13 -25.21 -24.26 -14.16
N THR A 14 -26.15 -23.58 -13.50
CA THR A 14 -27.53 -23.43 -14.00
C THR A 14 -27.56 -22.59 -15.28
N LEU A 15 -26.76 -21.52 -15.34
CA LEU A 15 -26.62 -20.70 -16.55
C LEU A 15 -25.92 -21.49 -17.67
N GLN A 16 -24.89 -22.29 -17.35
CA GLN A 16 -24.21 -23.15 -18.32
C GLN A 16 -25.16 -24.20 -18.91
N ALA A 17 -26.04 -24.80 -18.10
CA ALA A 17 -27.03 -25.76 -18.59
C ALA A 17 -28.13 -25.14 -19.48
N ALA A 18 -28.37 -23.82 -19.36
CA ALA A 18 -29.32 -23.10 -20.19
C ALA A 18 -28.72 -22.59 -21.51
N LEU A 19 -27.40 -22.66 -21.67
CA LEU A 19 -26.71 -22.24 -22.88
C LEU A 19 -26.67 -23.36 -23.93
N PRO A 20 -26.69 -23.04 -25.23
CA PRO A 20 -26.45 -24.02 -26.28
C PRO A 20 -25.06 -24.66 -26.12
N ASP A 21 -24.92 -25.93 -26.53
CA ASP A 21 -23.66 -26.69 -26.47
C ASP A 21 -22.47 -25.99 -27.17
N SER A 22 -22.75 -25.06 -28.09
CA SER A 22 -21.75 -24.25 -28.80
C SER A 22 -21.12 -23.15 -27.95
N VAL A 23 -21.69 -22.80 -26.79
CA VAL A 23 -21.22 -21.71 -25.92
C VAL A 23 -20.61 -22.28 -24.64
N LYS A 24 -19.29 -22.16 -24.50
CA LYS A 24 -18.57 -22.51 -23.27
C LYS A 24 -18.33 -21.27 -22.43
N VAL A 25 -18.71 -21.33 -21.15
CA VAL A 25 -18.42 -20.27 -20.18
C VAL A 25 -17.27 -20.73 -19.29
N THR A 26 -16.16 -20.00 -19.31
CA THR A 26 -15.00 -20.23 -18.45
C THR A 26 -14.78 -19.05 -17.53
N ILE A 27 -14.29 -19.32 -16.31
CA ILE A 27 -13.89 -18.25 -15.38
C ILE A 27 -12.51 -17.79 -15.81
N LEU A 28 -12.41 -16.55 -16.27
CA LEU A 28 -11.15 -15.97 -16.71
C LEU A 28 -10.27 -15.56 -15.52
N SER A 29 -10.85 -14.89 -14.51
CA SER A 29 -10.10 -14.36 -13.36
C SER A 29 -10.97 -14.36 -12.11
N ASP A 30 -10.40 -14.77 -10.99
CA ASP A 30 -11.07 -14.80 -9.70
C ASP A 30 -10.17 -14.25 -8.59
N ARG A 31 -10.36 -12.98 -8.25
CA ARG A 31 -9.62 -12.31 -7.16
C ARG A 31 -9.95 -12.87 -5.77
N THR A 32 -11.01 -13.68 -5.61
CA THR A 32 -11.31 -14.25 -4.30
C THR A 32 -10.33 -15.34 -3.89
N GLN A 33 -9.59 -15.94 -4.82
CA GLN A 33 -8.57 -16.93 -4.50
C GLN A 33 -7.46 -16.32 -3.63
N THR A 34 -6.91 -15.18 -4.04
CA THR A 34 -5.88 -14.47 -3.28
C THR A 34 -6.40 -14.02 -1.92
N ILE A 35 -7.64 -13.49 -1.85
CA ILE A 35 -8.25 -13.08 -0.58
C ILE A 35 -8.43 -14.28 0.37
N ARG A 36 -8.90 -15.42 -0.14
CA ARG A 36 -9.08 -16.64 0.67
C ARG A 36 -7.75 -17.20 1.14
N ALA A 37 -6.72 -17.19 0.29
CA ALA A 37 -5.36 -17.58 0.65
C ALA A 37 -4.83 -16.67 1.77
N SER A 38 -4.91 -15.34 1.62
CA SER A 38 -4.51 -14.40 2.68
C SER A 38 -5.25 -14.63 4.00
N ILE A 39 -6.55 -14.92 3.97
CA ILE A 39 -7.31 -15.23 5.19
C ILE A 39 -6.83 -16.54 5.83
N SER A 40 -6.60 -17.58 5.02
CA SER A 40 -6.10 -18.89 5.49
C SER A 40 -4.71 -18.76 6.11
N ASP A 41 -3.82 -17.99 5.46
CA ASP A 41 -2.47 -17.73 5.95
C ASP A 41 -2.51 -16.98 7.28
N VAL A 42 -3.34 -15.94 7.40
CA VAL A 42 -3.47 -15.20 8.65
C VAL A 42 -4.10 -16.05 9.76
N GLN A 43 -5.07 -16.91 9.44
CA GLN A 43 -5.61 -17.86 10.42
C GLN A 43 -4.52 -18.82 10.92
N PHE A 44 -3.69 -19.34 10.01
CA PHE A 44 -2.55 -20.17 10.36
C PHE A 44 -1.53 -19.41 11.22
N GLU A 45 -1.16 -18.18 10.84
CA GLU A 45 -0.24 -17.33 11.59
C GLU A 45 -0.76 -16.99 12.99
N LEU A 46 -2.06 -16.69 13.14
CA LEU A 46 -2.67 -16.44 14.45
C LEU A 46 -2.63 -17.70 15.33
N MET A 47 -2.98 -18.86 14.77
CA MET A 47 -2.89 -20.14 15.51
C MET A 47 -1.44 -20.47 15.89
N LEU A 48 -0.50 -20.28 14.97
CA LEU A 48 0.92 -20.49 15.19
C LEU A 48 1.45 -19.54 16.27
N SER A 49 1.08 -18.26 16.21
CA SER A 49 1.45 -17.24 17.19
C SER A 49 0.94 -17.61 18.58
N ILE A 50 -0.35 -17.96 18.70
CA ILE A 50 -0.93 -18.44 19.97
C ILE A 50 -0.17 -19.69 20.46
N ALA A 51 0.05 -20.69 19.61
CA ALA A 51 0.76 -21.90 19.98
C ALA A 51 2.19 -21.63 20.45
N LEU A 52 2.92 -20.76 19.74
CA LEU A 52 4.28 -20.35 20.11
C LEU A 52 4.30 -19.65 21.47
N VAL A 53 3.28 -18.86 21.75
CA VAL A 53 3.16 -18.11 23.01
C VAL A 53 2.84 -19.02 24.17
N VAL A 54 1.91 -19.96 23.98
CA VAL A 54 1.66 -21.03 24.95
C VAL A 54 2.96 -21.79 25.23
N MET A 55 3.71 -22.15 24.19
CA MET A 55 4.97 -22.87 24.32
C MET A 55 6.04 -22.06 25.08
N VAL A 56 6.24 -20.79 24.72
CA VAL A 56 7.23 -19.91 25.37
C VAL A 56 6.82 -19.63 26.82
N THR A 57 5.56 -19.28 27.06
CA THR A 57 5.02 -19.07 28.42
C THR A 57 5.19 -20.32 29.27
N PHE A 58 4.91 -21.51 28.71
CA PHE A 58 5.14 -22.78 29.38
C PHE A 58 6.63 -23.02 29.68
N LEU A 59 7.54 -22.64 28.77
CA LEU A 59 8.97 -22.80 28.98
C LEU A 59 9.48 -21.91 30.13
N PHE A 60 8.94 -20.69 30.27
CA PHE A 60 9.28 -19.74 31.33
C PHE A 60 8.63 -20.09 32.67
N LEU A 61 7.31 -20.24 32.71
CA LEU A 61 6.54 -20.42 33.96
C LEU A 61 6.47 -21.89 34.40
N ARG A 62 6.59 -22.83 33.45
CA ARG A 62 6.73 -24.29 33.70
C ARG A 62 5.58 -24.87 34.52
N ASN A 63 4.45 -24.15 34.49
CA ASN A 63 3.21 -24.43 35.19
C ASN A 63 2.07 -24.32 34.18
N VAL A 64 1.35 -25.42 34.00
CA VAL A 64 0.22 -25.52 33.05
C VAL A 64 -0.88 -24.51 33.40
N ALA A 65 -1.17 -24.29 34.68
CA ALA A 65 -2.20 -23.34 35.11
C ALA A 65 -1.84 -21.90 34.73
N ALA A 66 -0.58 -21.51 34.93
CA ALA A 66 -0.10 -20.17 34.57
C ALA A 66 -0.01 -19.98 33.04
N THR A 67 0.24 -21.06 32.30
CA THR A 67 0.25 -21.05 30.83
C THR A 67 -1.15 -20.93 30.24
N LEU A 68 -2.16 -21.53 30.88
CA LEU A 68 -3.54 -21.51 30.42
C LEU A 68 -4.13 -20.09 30.42
N ILE A 69 -3.63 -19.20 31.29
CA ILE A 69 -4.19 -17.86 31.45
C ILE A 69 -3.94 -16.99 30.20
N PRO A 70 -2.69 -16.80 29.70
CA PRO A 70 -2.47 -16.14 28.41
C PRO A 70 -3.15 -16.88 27.25
N SER A 71 -3.22 -18.21 27.30
CA SER A 71 -3.88 -19.02 26.26
C SER A 71 -5.36 -18.67 26.05
N VAL A 72 -6.05 -18.21 27.10
CA VAL A 72 -7.46 -17.77 27.06
C VAL A 72 -7.58 -16.26 26.84
N ALA A 73 -6.68 -15.48 27.47
CA ALA A 73 -6.71 -14.02 27.37
C ALA A 73 -6.49 -13.51 25.94
N VAL A 74 -5.56 -14.13 25.20
CA VAL A 74 -5.17 -13.68 23.85
C VAL A 74 -6.30 -13.89 22.82
N PRO A 75 -6.92 -15.08 22.69
CA PRO A 75 -8.08 -15.23 21.80
C PRO A 75 -9.25 -14.32 22.20
N LEU A 76 -9.49 -14.13 23.50
CA LEU A 76 -10.59 -13.30 23.97
C LEU A 76 -10.40 -11.83 23.60
N SER A 77 -9.19 -11.29 23.70
CA SER A 77 -8.92 -9.90 23.30
C SER A 77 -9.03 -9.71 21.79
N LEU A 78 -8.63 -10.70 20.98
CA LEU A 78 -8.83 -10.68 19.53
C LEU A 78 -10.33 -10.71 19.17
N ILE A 79 -11.12 -11.57 19.83
CA ILE A 79 -12.58 -11.60 19.66
C ILE A 79 -13.21 -10.26 20.08
N GLY A 80 -12.77 -9.69 21.20
CA GLY A 80 -13.20 -8.36 21.65
C GLY A 80 -12.85 -7.26 20.64
N THR A 81 -11.68 -7.36 20.02
CA THR A 81 -11.24 -6.45 18.95
C THR A 81 -12.18 -6.53 17.75
N PHE A 82 -12.58 -7.74 17.31
CA PHE A 82 -13.57 -7.90 16.25
C PHE A 82 -14.92 -7.26 16.60
N GLY A 83 -15.34 -7.34 17.87
CA GLY A 83 -16.55 -6.66 18.36
C GLY A 83 -16.49 -5.15 18.17
N VAL A 84 -15.36 -4.52 18.55
CA VAL A 84 -15.19 -3.07 18.37
C VAL A 84 -15.03 -2.70 16.90
N MET A 85 -14.30 -3.49 16.10
CA MET A 85 -14.19 -3.28 14.65
C MET A 85 -15.56 -3.29 13.97
N TYR A 86 -16.45 -4.21 14.38
CA TYR A 86 -17.82 -4.27 13.88
C TYR A 86 -18.60 -3.00 14.23
N LEU A 87 -18.47 -2.48 15.45
CA LEU A 87 -19.11 -1.24 15.89
C LEU A 87 -18.59 -0.01 15.14
N CYS A 88 -17.29 0.00 14.79
CA CYS A 88 -16.68 1.07 13.99
C CYS A 88 -16.95 0.94 12.48
N GLY A 89 -17.62 -0.13 12.03
CA GLY A 89 -17.91 -0.38 10.62
C GLY A 89 -16.67 -0.74 9.80
N PHE A 90 -15.62 -1.25 10.44
CA PHE A 90 -14.40 -1.66 9.73
C PHE A 90 -14.57 -3.02 9.08
N SER A 91 -13.99 -3.13 7.89
CA SER A 91 -13.96 -4.38 7.14
C SER A 91 -12.74 -5.22 7.54
N LEU A 92 -12.88 -6.53 7.40
CA LEU A 92 -11.75 -7.46 7.52
C LEU A 92 -11.06 -7.54 6.15
N ASN A 93 -9.88 -6.93 6.06
CA ASN A 93 -9.02 -6.86 4.89
C ASN A 93 -7.55 -7.11 5.27
N ASN A 94 -6.67 -7.18 4.28
CA ASN A 94 -5.25 -7.50 4.47
C ASN A 94 -4.55 -6.57 5.48
N LEU A 95 -4.86 -5.27 5.50
CA LEU A 95 -4.25 -4.32 6.45
C LEU A 95 -4.75 -4.56 7.87
N SER A 96 -6.05 -4.73 8.07
CA SER A 96 -6.63 -5.04 9.38
C SER A 96 -6.15 -6.40 9.91
N LEU A 97 -5.94 -7.37 9.03
CA LEU A 97 -5.41 -8.68 9.38
C LEU A 97 -3.95 -8.59 9.83
N MET A 98 -3.10 -7.87 9.10
CA MET A 98 -1.72 -7.60 9.55
C MET A 98 -1.69 -6.86 10.88
N ALA A 99 -2.61 -5.90 11.10
CA ALA A 99 -2.74 -5.22 12.38
C ALA A 99 -3.05 -6.20 13.51
N LEU A 100 -3.95 -7.17 13.32
CA LEU A 100 -4.29 -8.20 14.30
C LEU A 100 -3.13 -9.17 14.55
N THR A 101 -2.39 -9.57 13.51
CA THR A 101 -1.20 -10.42 13.66
C THR A 101 -0.13 -9.73 14.52
N VAL A 102 0.14 -8.45 14.24
CA VAL A 102 1.08 -7.63 15.04
C VAL A 102 0.54 -7.36 16.45
N ALA A 103 -0.75 -7.05 16.56
CA ALA A 103 -1.41 -6.81 17.84
C ALA A 103 -1.34 -8.01 18.77
N THR A 104 -1.38 -9.23 18.21
CA THR A 104 -1.26 -10.46 19.00
C THR A 104 0.00 -10.40 19.86
N GLY A 105 1.15 -9.99 19.32
CA GLY A 105 2.39 -9.81 20.09
C GLY A 105 2.25 -8.87 21.28
N PHE A 106 1.67 -7.68 21.06
CA PHE A 106 1.43 -6.71 22.15
C PHE A 106 0.43 -7.22 23.19
N VAL A 107 -0.61 -7.92 22.75
CA VAL A 107 -1.64 -8.48 23.64
C VAL A 107 -1.04 -9.47 24.63
N ILE A 108 -0.09 -10.27 24.15
CA ILE A 108 0.54 -11.34 24.91
C ILE A 108 1.40 -10.76 26.03
N ASP A 109 2.18 -9.72 25.73
CA ASP A 109 3.08 -9.08 26.68
C ASP A 109 2.32 -8.58 27.92
N ASP A 110 1.17 -7.94 27.73
CA ASP A 110 0.34 -7.45 28.84
C ASP A 110 -0.10 -8.58 29.77
N ALA A 111 -0.58 -9.70 29.21
CA ALA A 111 -1.05 -10.83 30.00
C ALA A 111 0.09 -11.54 30.73
N ILE A 112 1.25 -11.71 30.06
CA ILE A 112 2.41 -12.39 30.65
C ILE A 112 2.96 -11.59 31.83
N VAL A 113 3.14 -10.28 31.70
CA VAL A 113 3.71 -9.45 32.76
C VAL A 113 2.86 -9.49 34.03
N VAL A 114 1.52 -9.52 33.90
CA VAL A 114 0.61 -9.68 35.04
C VAL A 114 0.76 -11.05 35.69
N VAL A 115 0.74 -12.12 34.90
CA VAL A 115 0.86 -13.50 35.40
C VAL A 115 2.21 -13.72 36.09
N GLU A 116 3.31 -13.25 35.47
CA GLU A 116 4.66 -13.36 36.02
C GLU A 116 4.76 -12.70 37.38
N ASN A 117 4.26 -11.46 37.52
CA ASN A 117 4.32 -10.77 38.80
C ASN A 117 3.45 -11.41 39.88
N ILE A 118 2.24 -11.86 39.54
CA ILE A 118 1.40 -12.58 40.51
C ILE A 118 2.06 -13.89 40.92
N THR A 119 2.68 -14.61 39.98
CA THR A 119 3.42 -15.85 40.25
C THR A 119 4.59 -15.61 41.18
N ARG A 120 5.40 -14.57 40.94
CA ARG A 120 6.50 -14.18 41.83
C ARG A 120 6.02 -13.94 43.26
N ARG A 121 4.92 -13.20 43.44
CA ARG A 121 4.38 -12.90 44.79
C ARG A 121 3.74 -14.12 45.46
N LEU A 122 3.24 -15.07 44.67
CA LEU A 122 2.79 -16.37 45.14
C LEU A 122 3.97 -17.25 45.58
N GLU A 123 5.13 -17.14 44.95
CA GLU A 123 6.37 -17.80 45.35
C GLU A 123 6.97 -17.17 46.62
N GLU A 124 6.80 -15.86 46.82
CA GLU A 124 7.12 -15.14 48.08
C GLU A 124 6.22 -15.54 49.27
N GLY A 125 5.22 -16.41 49.06
CA GLY A 125 4.39 -17.02 50.11
C GLY A 125 3.04 -16.35 50.34
N GLU A 126 2.60 -15.41 49.49
CA GLU A 126 1.27 -14.83 49.61
C GLU A 126 0.15 -15.78 49.16
N THR A 127 -1.06 -15.61 49.69
CA THR A 127 -2.23 -16.37 49.21
C THR A 127 -2.62 -15.96 47.78
N PRO A 128 -3.17 -16.85 46.93
CA PRO A 128 -3.47 -16.53 45.52
C PRO A 128 -4.31 -15.26 45.32
N MET A 129 -5.32 -15.03 46.16
CA MET A 129 -6.15 -13.82 46.10
C MET A 129 -5.37 -12.56 46.48
N GLN A 130 -4.53 -12.62 47.52
CA GLN A 130 -3.72 -11.47 47.93
C GLN A 130 -2.63 -11.16 46.90
N ALA A 131 -1.97 -12.21 46.38
CA ALA A 131 -0.98 -12.09 45.31
C ALA A 131 -1.58 -11.44 44.07
N ALA A 132 -2.80 -11.85 43.67
CA ALA A 132 -3.50 -11.27 42.53
C ALA A 132 -3.86 -9.79 42.75
N LEU A 133 -4.44 -9.43 43.90
CA LEU A 133 -4.84 -8.05 44.19
C LEU A 133 -3.63 -7.10 44.27
N LYS A 134 -2.64 -7.44 45.10
CA LYS A 134 -1.45 -6.60 45.27
C LYS A 134 -0.56 -6.62 44.04
N GLY A 135 -0.41 -7.77 43.37
CA GLY A 135 0.36 -7.89 42.13
C GLY A 135 -0.22 -7.05 41.00
N SER A 136 -1.55 -7.03 40.88
CA SER A 136 -2.23 -6.16 39.90
C SER A 136 -2.15 -4.69 40.27
N ALA A 137 -2.26 -4.34 41.56
CA ALA A 137 -2.12 -2.96 42.01
C ALA A 137 -0.71 -2.39 41.74
N GLN A 138 0.33 -3.23 41.85
CA GLN A 138 1.70 -2.84 41.57
C GLN A 138 1.96 -2.56 40.08
N ILE A 139 1.39 -3.37 39.19
CA ILE A 139 1.70 -3.33 37.75
C ILE A 139 0.65 -2.56 36.93
N GLY A 140 -0.57 -2.39 37.46
CA GLY A 140 -1.67 -1.78 36.73
C GLY A 140 -1.33 -0.40 36.15
N PHE A 141 -0.64 0.44 36.93
CA PHE A 141 -0.17 1.74 36.45
C PHE A 141 0.83 1.61 35.29
N THR A 142 1.78 0.67 35.39
CA THR A 142 2.78 0.41 34.35
C THR A 142 2.14 -0.04 33.05
N ILE A 143 1.16 -0.95 33.11
CA ILE A 143 0.44 -1.43 31.92
C ILE A 143 -0.33 -0.29 31.26
N ILE A 144 -1.11 0.48 32.05
CA ILE A 144 -1.84 1.64 31.52
C ILE A 144 -0.89 2.62 30.85
N SER A 145 0.23 2.95 31.49
CA SER A 145 1.24 3.86 30.92
C SER A 145 1.85 3.32 29.63
N LEU A 146 2.18 2.02 29.58
CA LEU A 146 2.73 1.37 28.40
C LEU A 146 1.72 1.38 27.24
N THR A 147 0.47 1.01 27.50
CA THR A 147 -0.62 1.02 26.52
C THR A 147 -0.84 2.41 25.92
N PHE A 148 -0.96 3.45 26.75
CA PHE A 148 -1.14 4.81 26.23
C PHE A 148 0.10 5.32 25.49
N SER A 149 1.30 4.94 25.90
CA SER A 149 2.53 5.27 25.16
C SER A 149 2.56 4.61 23.78
N LEU A 150 2.18 3.34 23.67
CA LEU A 150 2.07 2.63 22.40
C LEU A 150 1.04 3.27 21.48
N ILE A 151 -0.13 3.62 22.02
CA ILE A 151 -1.16 4.35 21.27
C ILE A 151 -0.65 5.72 20.81
N ALA A 152 0.10 6.43 21.65
CA ALA A 152 0.66 7.73 21.30
C ALA A 152 1.62 7.66 20.10
N VAL A 153 2.38 6.58 19.96
CA VAL A 153 3.25 6.33 18.79
C VAL A 153 2.43 6.13 17.51
N LEU A 154 1.18 5.68 17.60
CA LEU A 154 0.28 5.50 16.46
C LEU A 154 -0.46 6.78 16.05
N ILE A 155 -0.50 7.82 16.92
CA ILE A 155 -1.21 9.07 16.65
C ILE A 155 -0.75 9.73 15.33
N PRO A 156 0.56 9.86 15.03
CA PRO A 156 0.99 10.43 13.75
C PRO A 156 0.45 9.69 12.52
N LEU A 157 0.28 8.37 12.59
CA LEU A 157 -0.28 7.58 11.49
C LEU A 157 -1.76 7.92 11.25
N LEU A 158 -2.51 8.24 12.29
CA LEU A 158 -3.91 8.66 12.18
C LEU A 158 -4.09 10.03 11.51
N PHE A 159 -3.06 10.87 11.57
CA PHE A 159 -3.04 12.21 10.98
C PHE A 159 -2.35 12.26 9.61
N MET A 160 -1.87 11.12 9.08
CA MET A 160 -1.39 11.08 7.70
C MET A 160 -2.55 11.36 6.74
N GLY A 161 -2.34 12.28 5.80
CA GLY A 161 -3.30 12.60 4.74
C GLY A 161 -3.27 11.58 3.58
N ASP A 162 -4.00 11.91 2.52
CA ASP A 162 -3.96 11.22 1.23
C ASP A 162 -4.42 9.75 1.25
N VAL A 163 -4.13 9.03 0.15
CA VAL A 163 -4.45 7.60 -0.02
C VAL A 163 -3.73 6.77 1.04
N VAL A 164 -2.47 7.10 1.32
CA VAL A 164 -1.64 6.40 2.32
C VAL A 164 -2.28 6.49 3.71
N GLY A 165 -2.67 7.68 4.15
CA GLY A 165 -3.32 7.86 5.44
C GLY A 165 -4.61 7.08 5.59
N ARG A 166 -5.43 6.98 4.52
CA ARG A 166 -6.66 6.16 4.54
C ARG A 166 -6.38 4.68 4.75
N LEU A 167 -5.34 4.14 4.10
CA LEU A 167 -4.92 2.75 4.25
C LEU A 167 -4.37 2.49 5.66
N PHE A 168 -3.45 3.33 6.14
CA PHE A 168 -2.83 3.16 7.46
C PHE A 168 -3.77 3.50 8.62
N ARG A 169 -4.84 4.26 8.40
CA ARG A 169 -5.84 4.55 9.43
C ARG A 169 -6.56 3.30 9.90
N GLU A 170 -6.98 2.42 8.99
CA GLU A 170 -7.61 1.15 9.37
C GLU A 170 -6.64 0.27 10.15
N PHE A 171 -5.38 0.18 9.69
CA PHE A 171 -4.32 -0.52 10.41
C PHE A 171 -4.10 0.03 11.83
N ALA A 172 -3.90 1.34 11.96
CA ALA A 172 -3.56 2.00 13.23
C ALA A 172 -4.72 1.93 14.23
N ILE A 173 -5.98 2.12 13.79
CA ILE A 173 -7.12 2.04 14.70
C ILE A 173 -7.36 0.58 15.13
N THR A 174 -7.27 -0.40 14.21
CA THR A 174 -7.40 -1.82 14.59
C THR A 174 -6.35 -2.21 15.63
N LEU A 175 -5.09 -1.80 15.43
CA LEU A 175 -4.02 -2.05 16.39
C LEU A 175 -4.28 -1.36 17.73
N ALA A 176 -4.63 -0.07 17.74
CA ALA A 176 -4.91 0.68 18.96
C ALA A 176 -6.08 0.09 19.76
N VAL A 177 -7.17 -0.28 19.08
CA VAL A 177 -8.32 -0.95 19.69
C VAL A 177 -7.91 -2.30 20.27
N SER A 178 -7.09 -3.08 19.56
CA SER A 178 -6.64 -4.37 20.06
C SER A 178 -5.80 -4.25 21.33
N ILE A 179 -4.89 -3.27 21.38
CA ILE A 179 -4.08 -2.99 22.58
C ILE A 179 -4.98 -2.49 23.73
N LEU A 180 -5.98 -1.65 23.47
CA LEU A 180 -6.92 -1.19 24.51
C LEU A 180 -7.75 -2.34 25.07
N VAL A 181 -8.27 -3.21 24.20
CA VAL A 181 -9.03 -4.40 24.62
C VAL A 181 -8.11 -5.35 25.41
N SER A 182 -6.85 -5.53 24.97
CA SER A 182 -5.84 -6.28 25.73
C SER A 182 -5.65 -5.74 27.13
N MET A 183 -5.42 -4.43 27.28
CA MET A 183 -5.26 -3.77 28.58
C MET A 183 -6.46 -4.02 29.50
N VAL A 184 -7.68 -3.95 28.97
CA VAL A 184 -8.89 -4.24 29.75
C VAL A 184 -8.90 -5.70 30.19
N VAL A 185 -8.62 -6.64 29.28
CA VAL A 185 -8.59 -8.09 29.59
C VAL A 185 -7.48 -8.42 30.59
N SER A 186 -6.28 -7.86 30.44
CA SER A 186 -5.13 -8.12 31.29
C SER A 186 -5.25 -7.54 32.69
N LEU A 187 -6.01 -6.46 32.88
CA LEU A 187 -6.27 -5.87 34.21
C LEU A 187 -7.51 -6.43 34.90
N THR A 188 -8.38 -7.14 34.18
CA THR A 188 -9.64 -7.67 34.74
C THR A 188 -9.66 -9.19 34.80
N LEU A 189 -9.60 -9.85 33.65
CA LEU A 189 -9.73 -11.29 33.53
C LEU A 189 -8.47 -12.00 34.01
N THR A 190 -7.28 -11.52 33.64
CA THR A 190 -6.02 -12.18 33.99
C THR A 190 -5.81 -12.30 35.50
N PRO A 191 -5.98 -11.25 36.33
CA PRO A 191 -5.85 -11.36 37.77
C PRO A 191 -6.92 -12.26 38.40
N MET A 192 -8.15 -12.21 37.87
CA MET A 192 -9.25 -13.05 38.32
C MET A 192 -8.92 -14.53 38.08
N LEU A 193 -8.47 -14.89 36.88
CA LEU A 193 -8.03 -16.25 36.57
C LEU A 193 -6.84 -16.66 37.42
N CYS A 194 -5.89 -15.75 37.68
CA CYS A 194 -4.76 -16.05 38.55
C CYS A 194 -5.23 -16.39 39.98
N ALA A 195 -6.16 -15.63 40.54
CA ALA A 195 -6.66 -15.88 41.90
C ALA A 195 -7.35 -17.25 42.05
N TYR A 196 -7.98 -17.77 40.98
CA TYR A 196 -8.70 -19.04 41.00
C TYR A 196 -7.86 -20.25 40.56
N LEU A 197 -7.02 -20.09 39.52
CA LEU A 197 -6.29 -21.20 38.90
C LEU A 197 -4.87 -21.37 39.46
N LEU A 198 -4.18 -20.29 39.86
CA LEU A 198 -2.85 -20.42 40.43
C LEU A 198 -2.93 -20.91 41.87
N ARG A 199 -2.12 -21.92 42.16
CA ARG A 199 -1.91 -22.45 43.51
C ARG A 199 -0.42 -22.50 43.78
N HIS A 200 -0.05 -22.16 45.01
CA HIS A 200 1.32 -22.35 45.47
C HIS A 200 1.62 -23.86 45.47
N ILE A 201 2.63 -24.27 44.71
CA ILE A 201 3.12 -25.65 44.71
C ILE A 201 4.41 -25.66 45.54
N PRO A 202 4.42 -26.30 46.73
CA PRO A 202 5.63 -26.38 47.56
C PRO A 202 6.82 -26.95 46.79
N GLU A 203 8.03 -26.47 47.06
CA GLU A 203 9.26 -26.90 46.36
C GLU A 203 9.46 -28.43 46.36
N GLU A 204 8.97 -29.11 47.41
CA GLU A 204 9.02 -30.55 47.57
C GLU A 204 8.21 -31.32 46.50
N LYS A 205 7.16 -30.71 45.95
CA LYS A 205 6.26 -31.31 44.94
C LYS A 205 6.62 -30.93 43.50
N GLN A 206 7.67 -30.15 43.30
CA GLN A 206 8.09 -29.71 41.97
C GLN A 206 8.77 -30.85 41.18
N SER A 207 8.37 -31.01 39.92
CA SER A 207 8.93 -32.02 39.01
C SER A 207 10.44 -31.83 38.77
N ARG A 208 11.16 -32.92 38.49
CA ARG A 208 12.60 -32.88 38.15
C ARG A 208 12.91 -31.95 36.97
N PHE A 209 11.97 -31.83 36.02
CA PHE A 209 12.06 -30.87 34.92
C PHE A 209 12.07 -29.43 35.47
N TYR A 210 11.11 -29.09 36.33
CA TYR A 210 10.96 -27.78 36.97
C TYR A 210 12.23 -27.39 37.75
N ARG A 211 12.84 -28.30 38.51
CA ARG A 211 14.10 -27.99 39.22
C ARG A 211 15.30 -27.76 38.27
N LYS A 212 15.48 -28.63 37.26
CA LYS A 212 16.63 -28.53 36.36
C LYS A 212 16.65 -27.24 35.53
N GLY A 213 15.49 -26.81 35.02
CA GLY A 213 15.47 -25.56 34.25
C GLY A 213 15.48 -24.30 35.11
N GLY A 214 14.99 -24.33 36.36
CA GLY A 214 15.19 -23.22 37.30
C GLY A 214 16.68 -22.95 37.49
N GLN A 215 17.46 -24.01 37.74
CA GLN A 215 18.92 -23.92 37.82
C GLN A 215 19.60 -23.40 36.54
N ILE A 216 19.03 -23.66 35.35
CA ILE A 216 19.57 -23.11 34.10
C ILE A 216 19.29 -21.60 34.04
N PHE A 217 18.06 -21.17 34.36
CA PHE A 217 17.69 -19.77 34.41
C PHE A 217 18.51 -19.00 35.46
N ASP A 218 18.69 -19.55 36.66
CA ASP A 218 19.49 -18.92 37.73
C ASP A 218 20.94 -18.70 37.29
N ARG A 219 21.54 -19.68 36.58
CA ARG A 219 22.88 -19.52 35.99
C ARG A 219 22.93 -18.44 34.91
N LEU A 220 21.87 -18.32 34.12
CA LEU A 220 21.73 -17.32 33.07
C LEU A 220 21.62 -15.91 33.68
N ILE A 221 20.78 -15.75 34.71
CA ILE A 221 20.62 -14.51 35.48
C ILE A 221 21.95 -14.14 36.16
N ALA A 222 22.62 -15.07 36.84
CA ALA A 222 23.92 -14.83 37.46
C ALA A 222 25.03 -14.53 36.43
N GLY A 223 24.91 -15.05 35.20
CA GLY A 223 25.77 -14.69 34.08
C GLY A 223 25.51 -13.25 33.61
N TYR A 224 24.24 -12.90 33.42
CA TYR A 224 23.80 -11.55 33.06
C TYR A 224 24.22 -10.52 34.11
N ASP A 225 24.03 -10.79 35.40
CA ASP A 225 24.38 -9.89 36.50
C ASP A 225 25.88 -9.57 36.51
N ARG A 226 26.74 -10.60 36.33
CA ARG A 226 28.20 -10.41 36.21
C ARG A 226 28.57 -9.53 35.01
N LEU A 227 27.93 -9.73 33.86
CA LEU A 227 28.17 -8.90 32.67
C LEU A 227 27.66 -7.47 32.86
N LEU A 228 26.51 -7.31 33.52
CA LEU A 228 25.92 -6.01 33.81
C LEU A 228 26.85 -5.17 34.69
N ILE A 229 27.43 -5.77 35.73
CA ILE A 229 28.43 -5.11 36.60
C ILE A 229 29.62 -4.62 35.77
N VAL A 230 30.13 -5.43 34.82
CA VAL A 230 31.23 -5.02 33.94
C VAL A 230 30.83 -3.82 33.05
N VAL A 231 29.64 -3.85 32.47
CA VAL A 231 29.12 -2.77 31.60
C VAL A 231 28.89 -1.48 32.39
N LEU A 232 28.37 -1.57 33.62
CA LEU A 232 28.17 -0.42 34.50
C LEU A 232 29.50 0.18 34.98
N ASN A 233 30.49 -0.67 35.29
CA ASN A 233 31.83 -0.22 35.65
C ASN A 233 32.55 0.50 34.50
N HIS A 234 32.21 0.19 33.25
CA HIS A 234 32.78 0.80 32.05
C HIS A 234 31.83 1.81 31.37
N GLN A 235 31.15 2.65 32.17
CA GLN A 235 30.12 3.60 31.71
C GLN A 235 30.52 4.44 30.49
N ARG A 236 31.77 4.95 30.43
CA ARG A 236 32.24 5.75 29.28
C ARG A 236 32.26 4.95 27.98
N ILE A 237 32.74 3.71 28.04
CA ILE A 237 32.76 2.81 26.88
C ILE A 237 31.33 2.49 26.47
N THR A 238 30.45 2.19 27.44
CA THR A 238 29.03 1.92 27.20
C THR A 238 28.32 3.10 26.50
N LEU A 239 28.59 4.34 26.94
CA LEU A 239 28.06 5.55 26.29
C LEU A 239 28.64 5.76 24.88
N LEU A 240 29.92 5.48 24.66
CA LEU A 240 30.53 5.54 23.33
C LEU A 240 29.93 4.49 22.39
N VAL A 241 29.69 3.27 22.87
CA VAL A 241 29.01 2.22 22.10
C VAL A 241 27.58 2.65 21.77
N ALA A 242 26.83 3.21 22.71
CA ALA A 242 25.48 3.73 22.46
C ALA A 242 25.45 4.87 21.43
N ALA A 243 26.42 5.79 21.50
CA ALA A 243 26.56 6.85 20.50
C ALA A 243 26.96 6.28 19.13
N ALA A 244 27.87 5.31 19.10
CA ALA A 244 28.29 4.65 17.87
C ALA A 244 27.14 3.87 17.21
N THR A 245 26.30 3.17 17.98
CA THR A 245 25.13 2.46 17.44
C THR A 245 24.07 3.43 16.93
N LEU A 246 23.87 4.59 17.57
CA LEU A 246 23.00 5.65 17.06
C LEU A 246 23.52 6.20 15.71
N VAL A 247 24.81 6.53 15.63
CA VAL A 247 25.45 7.01 14.39
C VAL A 247 25.37 5.95 13.29
N PHE A 248 25.62 4.69 13.64
CA PHE A 248 25.52 3.57 12.69
C PHE A 248 24.08 3.37 12.19
N THR A 249 23.07 3.53 13.05
CA THR A 249 21.66 3.48 12.66
C THR A 249 21.31 4.63 11.72
N ALA A 250 21.79 5.85 11.99
CA ALA A 250 21.62 7.00 11.09
C ALA A 250 22.32 6.79 9.74
N LEU A 251 23.52 6.21 9.74
CA LEU A 251 24.23 5.83 8.51
C LEU A 251 23.43 4.80 7.70
N LEU A 252 22.92 3.76 8.35
CA LEU A 252 22.06 2.76 7.69
C LEU A 252 20.81 3.41 7.10
N TYR A 253 20.16 4.34 7.79
CA TYR A 253 19.00 5.06 7.26
C TYR A 253 19.30 5.86 5.96
N LEU A 254 20.53 6.37 5.83
CA LEU A 254 20.99 7.06 4.62
C LEU A 254 21.30 6.08 3.48
N VAL A 255 21.85 4.91 3.79
CA VAL A 255 22.28 3.90 2.81
C VAL A 255 21.13 3.04 2.30
N VAL A 256 20.15 2.72 3.15
CA VAL A 256 19.05 1.82 2.79
C VAL A 256 18.15 2.47 1.72
N PRO A 257 17.95 1.82 0.56
CA PRO A 257 17.10 2.34 -0.50
C PRO A 257 15.65 2.39 -0.02
N LYS A 258 14.97 3.49 -0.36
CA LYS A 258 13.57 3.73 0.03
C LYS A 258 12.67 3.29 -1.12
N GLY A 259 11.69 2.45 -0.83
CA GLY A 259 10.63 2.03 -1.74
C GLY A 259 9.26 2.23 -1.09
N PHE A 260 8.20 2.28 -1.90
CA PHE A 260 6.85 2.54 -1.41
C PHE A 260 6.17 1.26 -0.90
N PHE A 261 6.01 0.25 -1.76
CA PHE A 261 5.60 -1.11 -1.38
C PHE A 261 6.41 -2.13 -2.19
N PRO A 262 6.72 -3.31 -1.61
CA PRO A 262 7.31 -4.40 -2.37
C PRO A 262 6.30 -4.89 -3.43
N SER A 263 6.79 -5.27 -4.60
CA SER A 263 5.95 -5.90 -5.62
C SER A 263 5.44 -7.24 -5.10
N GLN A 264 4.12 -7.38 -5.02
CA GLN A 264 3.47 -8.62 -4.60
C GLN A 264 3.11 -9.47 -5.82
N ASP A 265 3.13 -10.78 -5.62
CA ASP A 265 2.64 -11.74 -6.60
C ASP A 265 1.19 -12.10 -6.26
N THR A 266 0.25 -11.50 -7.00
CA THR A 266 -1.19 -11.72 -6.82
C THR A 266 -1.74 -12.84 -7.71
N GLY A 267 -0.87 -13.56 -8.45
CA GLY A 267 -1.28 -14.51 -9.48
C GLY A 267 -1.78 -13.83 -10.77
N MET A 268 -1.57 -12.52 -10.92
CA MET A 268 -2.02 -11.76 -12.08
C MET A 268 -0.95 -10.76 -12.54
N ILE A 269 -0.63 -10.78 -13.83
CA ILE A 269 0.27 -9.84 -14.49
C ILE A 269 -0.57 -8.99 -15.45
N GLN A 270 -0.37 -7.68 -15.38
CA GLN A 270 -0.95 -6.72 -16.32
C GLN A 270 0.09 -6.38 -17.39
N GLY A 271 -0.32 -6.46 -18.64
CA GLY A 271 0.49 -6.18 -19.81
C GLY A 271 -0.08 -5.02 -20.63
N ILE A 272 0.79 -4.16 -21.13
CA ILE A 272 0.47 -3.13 -22.13
C ILE A 272 1.25 -3.46 -23.39
N THR A 273 0.54 -3.50 -24.51
CA THR A 273 1.14 -3.71 -25.82
C THR A 273 1.14 -2.42 -26.60
N GLN A 274 2.23 -2.13 -27.28
CA GLN A 274 2.39 -0.96 -28.13
C GLN A 274 2.98 -1.38 -29.48
N ALA A 275 2.36 -0.92 -30.55
CA ALA A 275 2.83 -1.08 -31.92
C ALA A 275 3.09 0.30 -32.55
N SER A 276 3.56 0.29 -33.80
CA SER A 276 3.78 1.52 -34.56
C SER A 276 2.48 2.33 -34.72
N GLN A 277 2.61 3.67 -34.79
CA GLN A 277 1.46 4.59 -34.80
C GLN A 277 0.56 4.46 -36.04
N ASP A 278 1.09 3.90 -37.13
CA ASP A 278 0.42 3.66 -38.41
C ASP A 278 -0.28 2.29 -38.49
N VAL A 279 -0.23 1.47 -37.43
CA VAL A 279 -0.83 0.14 -37.45
C VAL A 279 -2.36 0.21 -37.57
N SER A 280 -2.93 -0.60 -38.46
CA SER A 280 -4.38 -0.77 -38.56
C SER A 280 -4.91 -1.67 -37.44
N PHE A 281 -6.20 -1.55 -37.11
CA PHE A 281 -6.84 -2.40 -36.10
C PHE A 281 -6.69 -3.90 -36.40
N GLY A 282 -6.84 -4.30 -37.67
CA GLY A 282 -6.70 -5.70 -38.08
C GLY A 282 -5.29 -6.24 -37.90
N GLU A 283 -4.27 -5.44 -38.26
CA GLU A 283 -2.88 -5.84 -38.07
C GLU A 283 -2.48 -5.84 -36.59
N MET A 284 -3.00 -4.90 -35.80
CA MET A 284 -2.84 -4.91 -34.34
C MET A 284 -3.45 -6.19 -33.74
N GLY A 285 -4.65 -6.58 -34.17
CA GLY A 285 -5.28 -7.84 -33.77
C GLY A 285 -4.46 -9.07 -34.10
N ARG A 286 -3.89 -9.13 -35.31
CA ARG A 286 -3.01 -10.23 -35.73
C ARG A 286 -1.76 -10.32 -34.85
N ARG A 287 -1.07 -9.20 -34.61
CA ARG A 287 0.14 -9.16 -33.75
C ARG A 287 -0.17 -9.50 -32.30
N GLN A 288 -1.29 -9.00 -31.79
CA GLN A 288 -1.75 -9.28 -30.43
C GLN A 288 -2.12 -10.76 -30.24
N GLN A 289 -2.73 -11.40 -31.25
CA GLN A 289 -3.01 -12.84 -31.23
C GLN A 289 -1.72 -13.67 -31.25
N MET A 290 -0.74 -13.30 -32.08
CA MET A 290 0.57 -13.96 -32.07
C MET A 290 1.25 -13.85 -30.71
N LEU A 291 1.19 -12.66 -30.09
CA LEU A 291 1.73 -12.42 -28.76
C LEU A 291 1.00 -13.24 -27.68
N THR A 292 -0.33 -13.29 -27.73
CA THR A 292 -1.14 -14.08 -26.80
C THR A 292 -0.85 -15.57 -26.93
N ALA A 293 -0.67 -16.07 -28.16
CA ALA A 293 -0.32 -17.46 -28.41
C ALA A 293 1.06 -17.82 -27.87
N ALA A 294 2.04 -16.90 -27.95
CA ALA A 294 3.35 -17.09 -27.34
C ALA A 294 3.25 -17.14 -25.81
N ILE A 295 2.49 -16.23 -25.18
CA ILE A 295 2.33 -16.20 -23.72
C ILE A 295 1.62 -17.46 -23.20
N LEU A 296 0.65 -17.99 -23.95
CA LEU A 296 -0.08 -19.21 -23.56
C LEU A 296 0.77 -20.49 -23.64
N GLN A 297 1.95 -20.47 -24.28
CA GLN A 297 2.86 -21.60 -24.29
C GLN A 297 3.63 -21.75 -22.97
N ASP A 298 3.71 -20.69 -22.17
CA ASP A 298 4.39 -20.70 -20.89
C ASP A 298 3.62 -21.59 -19.87
N PRO A 299 4.30 -22.57 -19.22
CA PRO A 299 3.64 -23.51 -18.33
C PRO A 299 3.07 -22.87 -17.05
N ALA A 300 3.52 -21.68 -16.66
CA ALA A 300 3.04 -20.96 -15.48
C ALA A 300 1.78 -20.11 -15.77
N VAL A 301 1.43 -19.90 -17.04
CA VAL A 301 0.24 -19.13 -17.44
C VAL A 301 -0.99 -20.04 -17.47
N ASP A 302 -2.09 -19.57 -16.88
CA ASP A 302 -3.38 -20.26 -16.88
C ASP A 302 -4.30 -19.71 -17.98
N SER A 303 -4.42 -18.38 -18.07
CA SER A 303 -5.24 -17.73 -19.08
C SER A 303 -4.74 -16.33 -19.42
N VAL A 304 -5.05 -15.89 -20.64
CA VAL A 304 -4.72 -14.54 -21.11
C VAL A 304 -5.99 -13.90 -21.69
N SER A 305 -6.30 -12.71 -21.21
CA SER A 305 -7.30 -11.83 -21.80
C SER A 305 -6.60 -10.72 -22.56
N SER A 306 -7.11 -10.42 -23.76
CA SER A 306 -6.56 -9.38 -24.60
C SER A 306 -7.65 -8.43 -25.05
N THR A 307 -7.38 -7.13 -24.92
CA THR A 307 -8.28 -6.07 -25.39
C THR A 307 -7.50 -5.11 -26.27
N ILE A 308 -8.04 -4.83 -27.46
CA ILE A 308 -7.48 -3.92 -28.45
C ILE A 308 -8.55 -2.95 -28.94
N GLY A 309 -8.12 -1.81 -29.47
CA GLY A 309 -9.00 -0.76 -29.97
C GLY A 309 -9.16 0.38 -28.98
N VAL A 310 -9.80 1.46 -29.43
CA VAL A 310 -10.01 2.65 -28.61
C VAL A 310 -11.21 2.42 -27.68
N ASP A 311 -10.96 2.46 -26.37
CA ASP A 311 -11.98 2.34 -25.33
C ASP A 311 -11.67 3.32 -24.17
N GLY A 312 -12.36 3.20 -23.03
CA GLY A 312 -12.12 4.07 -21.86
C GLY A 312 -10.71 3.96 -21.26
N ASN A 313 -10.02 2.85 -21.51
CA ASN A 313 -8.72 2.51 -20.95
C ASN A 313 -7.58 2.58 -22.00
N ASN A 314 -7.90 2.32 -23.27
CA ASN A 314 -7.02 2.33 -24.43
C ASN A 314 -7.28 3.57 -25.26
N THR A 315 -6.36 4.53 -25.21
CA THR A 315 -6.57 5.83 -25.86
C THR A 315 -6.21 5.87 -27.35
N SER A 316 -5.65 4.79 -27.91
CA SER A 316 -5.12 4.75 -29.28
C SER A 316 -5.25 3.37 -29.91
N LEU A 317 -5.32 3.33 -31.25
CA LEU A 317 -5.45 2.08 -32.01
C LEU A 317 -4.19 1.21 -31.97
N ASN A 318 -3.01 1.82 -31.76
CA ASN A 318 -1.73 1.13 -31.68
C ASN A 318 -1.37 0.64 -30.27
N SER A 319 -2.31 0.72 -29.32
CA SER A 319 -2.14 0.25 -27.96
C SER A 319 -3.16 -0.84 -27.62
N GLY A 320 -2.73 -1.87 -26.92
CA GLY A 320 -3.59 -2.91 -26.36
C GLY A 320 -3.27 -3.17 -24.89
N ARG A 321 -4.17 -3.90 -24.24
CA ARG A 321 -3.97 -4.42 -22.89
C ARG A 321 -4.07 -5.93 -22.87
N LEU A 322 -3.22 -6.52 -22.05
CA LEU A 322 -3.22 -7.94 -21.72
C LEU A 322 -3.42 -8.10 -20.22
N GLN A 323 -4.25 -9.04 -19.83
CA GLN A 323 -4.31 -9.55 -18.47
C GLN A 323 -3.91 -11.01 -18.51
N ILE A 324 -2.79 -11.33 -17.88
CA ILE A 324 -2.21 -12.67 -17.83
C ILE A 324 -2.48 -13.22 -16.43
N ASN A 325 -3.34 -14.22 -16.32
CA ASN A 325 -3.57 -14.92 -15.06
C ASN A 325 -2.60 -16.11 -14.98
N LEU A 326 -1.92 -16.21 -13.85
CA LEU A 326 -0.98 -17.27 -13.54
C LEU A 326 -1.69 -18.43 -12.85
N LYS A 327 -1.10 -19.62 -12.94
CA LYS A 327 -1.53 -20.77 -12.15
C LYS A 327 -1.33 -20.53 -10.65
N SER A 328 -2.04 -21.30 -9.82
CA SER A 328 -1.88 -21.28 -8.36
C SER A 328 -0.42 -21.53 -7.96
N PHE A 329 -0.02 -21.03 -6.78
CA PHE A 329 1.33 -21.22 -6.24
C PHE A 329 1.72 -22.70 -6.11
N ASP A 330 0.78 -23.60 -5.88
CA ASP A 330 1.07 -25.05 -5.79
C ASP A 330 1.42 -25.70 -7.14
N GLN A 331 1.15 -25.00 -8.25
CA GLN A 331 1.33 -25.49 -9.61
C GLN A 331 2.45 -24.77 -10.37
N ARG A 332 3.19 -23.87 -9.70
CA ARG A 332 4.32 -23.14 -10.27
C ARG A 332 5.44 -22.95 -9.25
N ASP A 333 6.68 -23.14 -9.69
CA ASP A 333 7.85 -22.97 -8.82
C ASP A 333 8.34 -21.51 -8.77
N GLU A 334 8.04 -20.73 -9.81
CA GLU A 334 8.55 -19.37 -9.97
C GLU A 334 7.53 -18.29 -9.55
N ARG A 335 8.06 -17.16 -9.05
CA ARG A 335 7.29 -15.95 -8.70
C ARG A 335 7.12 -15.03 -9.92
N ALA A 336 6.11 -14.17 -9.88
CA ALA A 336 5.76 -13.25 -10.97
C ALA A 336 6.94 -12.46 -11.58
N PRO A 337 7.91 -11.91 -10.81
CA PRO A 337 9.05 -11.20 -11.42
C PRO A 337 9.91 -12.07 -12.35
N ALA A 338 10.12 -13.34 -11.98
CA ALA A 338 10.89 -14.30 -12.80
C ALA A 338 10.10 -14.68 -14.07
N ILE A 339 8.80 -14.93 -13.92
CA ILE A 339 7.89 -15.22 -15.04
C ILE A 339 7.82 -14.02 -16.00
N ILE A 340 7.76 -12.79 -15.49
CA ILE A 340 7.79 -11.57 -16.32
C ILE A 340 9.10 -11.50 -17.14
N ALA A 341 10.25 -11.80 -16.52
CA ALA A 341 11.53 -11.80 -17.21
C ALA A 341 11.57 -12.86 -18.33
N ARG A 342 11.07 -14.07 -18.07
CA ARG A 342 10.97 -15.15 -19.04
C ARG A 342 10.01 -14.80 -20.19
N LEU A 343 8.79 -14.39 -19.88
CA LEU A 343 7.80 -13.96 -20.87
C LEU A 343 8.32 -12.81 -21.72
N LYS A 344 9.10 -11.88 -21.15
CA LYS A 344 9.70 -10.77 -21.90
C LYS A 344 10.69 -11.27 -22.95
N GLN A 345 11.45 -12.33 -22.65
CA GLN A 345 12.38 -12.95 -23.59
C GLN A 345 11.64 -13.73 -24.70
N GLU A 346 10.61 -14.50 -24.34
CA GLU A 346 9.82 -15.29 -25.30
C GLU A 346 9.03 -14.40 -26.26
N THR A 347 8.44 -13.33 -25.73
CA THR A 347 7.62 -12.38 -26.51
C THR A 347 8.43 -11.40 -27.34
N ALA A 348 9.73 -11.23 -27.07
CA ALA A 348 10.61 -10.39 -27.88
C ALA A 348 10.75 -10.88 -29.33
N SER A 349 10.41 -12.15 -29.59
CA SER A 349 10.40 -12.74 -30.93
C SER A 349 9.27 -12.23 -31.83
N VAL A 350 8.23 -11.59 -31.28
CA VAL A 350 7.07 -11.13 -32.06
C VAL A 350 7.36 -9.78 -32.72
N PRO A 351 7.43 -9.72 -34.06
CA PRO A 351 7.84 -8.50 -34.74
C PRO A 351 6.76 -7.40 -34.70
N GLY A 352 7.20 -6.16 -34.49
CA GLY A 352 6.35 -4.98 -34.63
C GLY A 352 5.35 -4.73 -33.50
N ILE A 353 5.52 -5.38 -32.34
CA ILE A 353 4.77 -5.11 -31.11
C ILE A 353 5.70 -5.25 -29.90
N SER A 354 5.65 -4.29 -28.98
CA SER A 354 6.38 -4.33 -27.72
C SER A 354 5.40 -4.60 -26.58
N LEU A 355 5.75 -5.55 -25.71
CA LEU A 355 4.99 -5.90 -24.51
C LEU A 355 5.71 -5.38 -23.26
N TYR A 356 5.00 -4.59 -22.46
CA TYR A 356 5.43 -4.15 -21.14
C TYR A 356 4.56 -4.84 -20.09
N MET A 357 5.18 -5.47 -19.10
CA MET A 357 4.48 -6.26 -18.08
C MET A 357 4.81 -5.76 -16.69
N GLN A 358 3.80 -5.77 -15.82
CA GLN A 358 3.93 -5.46 -14.40
C GLN A 358 3.05 -6.41 -13.60
N ALA A 359 3.54 -6.88 -12.46
CA ALA A 359 2.74 -7.66 -11.53
C ALA A 359 1.62 -6.77 -10.96
N SER A 360 0.39 -7.29 -10.92
CA SER A 360 -0.72 -6.53 -10.34
C SER A 360 -0.53 -6.41 -8.83
N GLN A 361 -0.64 -5.19 -8.32
CA GLN A 361 -0.57 -4.91 -6.88
C GLN A 361 -1.98 -4.70 -6.33
N ASP A 362 -2.25 -5.20 -5.12
CA ASP A 362 -3.52 -4.96 -4.44
C ASP A 362 -3.65 -3.52 -3.93
N LEU A 363 -2.50 -2.86 -3.70
CA LEU A 363 -2.41 -1.48 -3.26
C LEU A 363 -1.61 -0.67 -4.30
N THR A 364 -2.31 0.11 -5.12
CA THR A 364 -1.70 1.11 -6.00
C THR A 364 -2.32 2.48 -5.73
N VAL A 365 -1.49 3.52 -5.71
CA VAL A 365 -1.94 4.92 -5.59
C VAL A 365 -2.39 5.45 -6.94
N ASP A 366 -1.81 4.93 -8.03
CA ASP A 366 -2.14 5.31 -9.39
C ASP A 366 -3.14 4.31 -10.00
N ASP A 367 -4.20 4.85 -10.59
CA ASP A 367 -5.27 4.10 -11.28
C ASP A 367 -4.92 3.79 -12.75
N GLN A 368 -3.78 4.30 -13.24
CA GLN A 368 -3.34 4.07 -14.61
C GLN A 368 -2.25 3.01 -14.68
N VAL A 369 -2.57 1.93 -15.39
CA VAL A 369 -1.57 0.96 -15.84
C VAL A 369 -0.72 1.68 -16.88
N THR A 370 0.54 1.90 -16.56
CA THR A 370 1.51 2.53 -17.46
C THR A 370 2.66 1.56 -17.75
N PRO A 371 3.35 1.69 -18.89
CA PRO A 371 4.47 0.81 -19.23
C PRO A 371 5.64 0.89 -18.23
N SER A 372 5.77 2.02 -17.53
CA SER A 372 6.83 2.31 -16.56
C SER A 372 6.29 2.42 -15.14
N GLN A 373 7.10 2.10 -14.13
CA GLN A 373 6.72 2.26 -12.72
C GLN A 373 6.66 3.74 -12.29
N TYR A 374 7.41 4.60 -12.97
CA TYR A 374 7.45 6.05 -12.71
C TYR A 374 6.93 6.80 -13.93
N GLN A 375 6.10 7.80 -13.68
CA GLN A 375 5.57 8.72 -14.68
C GLN A 375 5.94 10.15 -14.32
N PHE A 376 6.47 10.88 -15.30
CA PHE A 376 6.70 12.31 -15.23
C PHE A 376 5.84 12.98 -16.30
N THR A 377 5.01 13.94 -15.89
CA THR A 377 4.21 14.75 -16.81
C THR A 377 4.84 16.13 -16.90
N LEU A 378 5.17 16.55 -18.12
CA LEU A 378 5.68 17.89 -18.40
C LEU A 378 4.50 18.72 -18.92
N ASP A 379 4.09 19.74 -18.16
CA ASP A 379 2.99 20.63 -18.52
C ASP A 379 3.53 22.02 -18.90
N ASP A 380 3.14 22.52 -20.06
CA ASP A 380 3.38 23.89 -20.53
C ASP A 380 2.14 24.40 -21.26
N ALA A 381 1.94 25.71 -21.24
CA ALA A 381 0.84 26.35 -21.98
C ALA A 381 1.09 26.35 -23.50
N ASP A 382 2.35 26.31 -23.92
CA ASP A 382 2.78 26.32 -25.31
C ASP A 382 3.30 24.94 -25.75
N SER A 383 2.64 24.36 -26.77
CA SER A 383 3.04 23.07 -27.33
C SER A 383 4.41 23.07 -28.01
N GLU A 384 4.88 24.21 -28.53
CA GLU A 384 6.20 24.28 -29.19
C GLU A 384 7.34 24.16 -28.17
N ASN A 385 7.14 24.70 -26.97
CA ASN A 385 8.07 24.52 -25.85
C ASN A 385 8.17 23.05 -25.44
N LEU A 386 7.03 22.35 -25.35
CA LEU A 386 7.03 20.91 -25.00
C LEU A 386 7.79 20.09 -26.04
N VAL A 387 7.58 20.34 -27.33
CA VAL A 387 8.30 19.63 -28.41
C VAL A 387 9.82 19.89 -28.35
N THR A 388 10.23 21.10 -27.94
CA THR A 388 11.65 21.48 -27.85
C THR A 388 12.34 20.92 -26.60
N TRP A 389 11.66 20.92 -25.45
CA TRP A 389 12.27 20.56 -24.16
C TRP A 389 12.14 19.08 -23.81
N THR A 390 11.08 18.41 -24.24
CA THR A 390 10.87 16.97 -23.95
C THR A 390 12.05 16.11 -24.43
N PRO A 391 12.57 16.25 -25.67
CA PRO A 391 13.72 15.45 -26.12
C PRO A 391 14.99 15.73 -25.31
N LYS A 392 15.28 17.00 -25.02
CA LYS A 392 16.47 17.41 -24.24
C LYS A 392 16.46 16.83 -22.82
N LEU A 393 15.30 16.86 -22.16
CA LEU A 393 15.12 16.27 -20.83
C LEU A 393 15.30 14.74 -20.89
N THR A 394 14.67 14.09 -21.87
CA THR A 394 14.76 12.63 -22.06
C THR A 394 16.20 12.18 -22.27
N GLU A 395 16.96 12.89 -23.11
CA GLU A 395 18.37 12.62 -23.38
C GLU A 395 19.21 12.74 -22.11
N LYS A 396 19.01 13.81 -21.33
CA LYS A 396 19.72 14.00 -20.06
C LYS A 396 19.37 12.95 -19.01
N LEU A 397 18.11 12.52 -18.93
CA LEU A 397 17.69 11.45 -18.02
C LEU A 397 18.29 10.09 -18.41
N SER A 398 18.46 9.83 -19.71
CA SER A 398 19.10 8.60 -20.20
C SER A 398 20.60 8.48 -19.90
N GLN A 399 21.26 9.59 -19.54
CA GLN A 399 22.68 9.63 -19.21
C GLN A 399 22.98 9.36 -17.72
N LEU A 400 21.95 9.21 -16.87
CA LEU A 400 22.14 9.00 -15.43
C LEU A 400 22.53 7.53 -15.13
N PRO A 401 23.54 7.27 -14.28
CA PRO A 401 23.87 5.91 -13.86
C PRO A 401 22.70 5.28 -13.08
N ASN A 402 22.42 3.99 -13.32
CA ASN A 402 21.22 3.26 -12.86
C ASN A 402 19.88 3.69 -13.49
N SER A 403 19.89 4.42 -14.61
CA SER A 403 18.66 4.74 -15.34
C SER A 403 18.03 3.51 -15.98
N ALA A 404 16.78 3.23 -15.63
CA ALA A 404 15.90 2.40 -16.46
C ALA A 404 15.77 3.01 -17.86
N THR A 405 15.36 2.20 -18.85
CA THR A 405 15.05 2.71 -20.19
C THR A 405 13.95 3.78 -20.10
N TRP A 406 14.32 5.05 -20.33
CA TRP A 406 13.37 6.17 -20.37
C TRP A 406 12.72 6.24 -21.75
N SER A 407 11.39 6.24 -21.80
CA SER A 407 10.63 6.52 -23.01
C SER A 407 9.80 7.79 -22.80
N ALA A 408 9.92 8.75 -23.72
CA ALA A 408 9.11 9.96 -23.69
C ALA A 408 8.03 9.86 -24.76
N THR A 409 6.78 9.97 -24.33
CA THR A 409 5.63 10.04 -25.23
C THR A 409 5.08 11.46 -25.19
N CYS A 410 5.34 12.25 -26.24
CA CYS A 410 4.70 13.55 -26.39
C CYS A 410 3.31 13.33 -27.01
N LYS A 411 2.26 13.49 -26.20
CA LYS A 411 0.88 13.35 -26.67
C LYS A 411 0.28 14.72 -26.95
N ILE A 412 0.44 15.19 -28.18
CA ILE A 412 -0.18 16.44 -28.63
C ILE A 412 -1.67 16.17 -28.84
N ARG A 413 -2.51 16.75 -27.99
CA ARG A 413 -3.98 16.65 -28.08
C ARG A 413 -4.42 17.34 -29.39
N GLY A 414 -4.66 16.56 -30.46
CA GLY A 414 -5.31 17.06 -31.69
C GLY A 414 -4.67 16.76 -33.05
N ARG A 415 -3.56 16.01 -33.15
CA ARG A 415 -2.99 15.60 -34.45
C ARG A 415 -3.17 14.11 -34.70
N TRP A 416 -4.32 13.75 -35.25
CA TRP A 416 -4.43 12.52 -36.04
C TRP A 416 -3.80 12.77 -37.42
N PRO A 417 -3.17 11.79 -38.08
CA PRO A 417 -2.76 11.93 -39.48
C PRO A 417 -4.03 11.95 -40.36
N MET A 418 -4.68 13.10 -40.44
CA MET A 418 -5.60 13.38 -41.53
C MET A 418 -4.77 13.69 -42.77
N SER A 419 -4.76 12.78 -43.74
CA SER A 419 -4.39 13.15 -45.11
C SER A 419 -5.44 14.14 -45.62
N SER A 420 -5.18 15.43 -45.47
CA SER A 420 -6.02 16.47 -46.06
C SER A 420 -5.74 16.52 -47.56
N TRP A 421 -6.60 15.90 -48.35
CA TRP A 421 -6.62 16.14 -49.79
C TRP A 421 -7.26 17.51 -50.04
N THR A 422 -6.44 18.56 -50.09
CA THR A 422 -6.90 19.87 -50.52
C THR A 422 -6.94 19.91 -52.06
N ALA A 423 -8.13 19.74 -52.63
CA ALA A 423 -8.33 20.02 -54.05
C ALA A 423 -8.22 21.54 -54.31
N THR A 424 -7.31 21.94 -55.20
CA THR A 424 -7.12 23.34 -55.59
C THR A 424 -8.36 23.84 -56.36
N PRO A 425 -8.92 25.03 -56.06
CA PRO A 425 -10.20 25.48 -56.63
C PRO A 425 -10.24 25.58 -58.16
N ARG A 426 -9.07 25.73 -58.80
CA ARG A 426 -8.94 25.94 -60.25
C ARG A 426 -9.27 24.74 -61.13
N ARG A 427 -9.36 23.52 -60.57
CA ARG A 427 -9.78 22.31 -61.33
C ARG A 427 -11.22 21.85 -61.04
N VAL A 428 -11.89 22.42 -60.04
CA VAL A 428 -13.28 22.05 -59.69
C VAL A 428 -14.31 22.89 -60.48
N SER A 429 -13.90 24.03 -61.06
CA SER A 429 -14.76 24.85 -61.92
C SER A 429 -15.05 24.25 -63.31
N ALA A 430 -14.31 23.21 -63.73
CA ALA A 430 -14.52 22.54 -65.02
C ALA A 430 -15.55 21.38 -64.97
N LEU A 431 -16.09 21.04 -63.79
CA LEU A 431 -17.00 19.91 -63.60
C LEU A 431 -18.35 20.31 -62.99
N ARG A 432 -18.80 21.54 -63.27
CA ARG A 432 -20.10 22.06 -62.79
C ARG A 432 -21.24 21.74 -63.78
N ARG A 433 -21.52 20.45 -64.02
CA ARG A 433 -22.83 19.98 -64.49
C ARG A 433 -23.16 18.64 -63.84
N ARG A 434 -24.37 18.56 -63.28
CA ARG A 434 -24.98 17.47 -62.49
C ARG A 434 -24.55 17.40 -61.03
N MET A 435 -25.30 18.08 -60.18
CA MET A 435 -25.95 17.47 -59.02
C MET A 435 -27.03 18.43 -58.51
N SER A 436 -28.27 18.01 -58.65
CA SER A 436 -29.47 18.62 -58.08
C SER A 436 -29.47 18.50 -56.55
N THR A 437 -29.89 19.59 -55.90
CA THR A 437 -30.41 19.76 -54.52
C THR A 437 -31.08 18.52 -53.89
N PRO A 438 -31.08 18.33 -52.55
CA PRO A 438 -31.75 19.28 -51.64
C PRO A 438 -31.22 19.49 -50.19
N ARG A 439 -31.66 20.65 -49.67
CA ARG A 439 -32.05 21.03 -48.28
C ARG A 439 -31.05 20.94 -47.12
N CYS A 440 -30.66 22.14 -46.65
CA CYS A 440 -30.20 22.41 -45.30
C CYS A 440 -31.35 22.30 -44.28
N ILE A 441 -31.13 21.56 -43.19
CA ILE A 441 -31.90 21.67 -41.93
C ILE A 441 -30.89 21.73 -40.78
N THR A 442 -30.99 22.78 -39.98
CA THR A 442 -30.27 23.05 -38.72
C THR A 442 -30.43 21.91 -37.69
N PRO A 443 -29.42 21.56 -36.87
CA PRO A 443 -29.63 20.65 -35.75
C PRO A 443 -30.17 21.42 -34.53
N SER A 444 -31.42 21.12 -34.18
CA SER A 444 -31.93 21.29 -32.82
C SER A 444 -31.43 20.14 -31.96
N ALA A 445 -31.19 20.44 -30.68
CA ALA A 445 -30.91 19.44 -29.67
C ALA A 445 -32.17 18.59 -29.41
N SER A 446 -32.06 17.27 -29.57
CA SER A 446 -32.96 16.32 -28.92
C SER A 446 -32.27 14.99 -28.65
N VAL A 447 -32.52 14.54 -27.42
CA VAL A 447 -32.10 13.30 -26.78
C VAL A 447 -32.83 12.12 -27.43
N TRP A 448 -32.13 11.01 -27.67
CA TRP A 448 -32.71 9.73 -28.08
C TRP A 448 -32.32 8.62 -27.10
N CYS A 449 -33.33 7.98 -26.50
CA CYS A 449 -33.26 6.67 -25.85
C CYS A 449 -33.75 5.58 -26.83
N PRO A 450 -33.27 4.33 -26.71
CA PRO A 450 -33.58 3.24 -27.63
C PRO A 450 -34.94 2.55 -27.35
N PRO A 451 -35.55 1.83 -28.32
CA PRO A 451 -36.89 1.25 -28.20
C PRO A 451 -36.89 -0.29 -28.01
N SER A 452 -37.87 -0.82 -27.26
CA SER A 452 -38.82 -1.90 -27.67
C SER A 452 -39.54 -2.59 -26.49
N LEU A 453 -40.87 -2.35 -26.38
CA LEU A 453 -42.06 -3.23 -26.12
C LEU A 453 -41.97 -4.56 -25.30
N PRO A 454 -43.09 -5.13 -24.76
CA PRO A 454 -44.49 -4.67 -24.74
C PRO A 454 -45.25 -4.78 -23.38
N SER A 455 -46.38 -4.06 -23.35
CA SER A 455 -47.69 -4.34 -22.75
C SER A 455 -47.89 -4.94 -21.34
N ARG A 456 -48.83 -4.27 -20.65
CA ARG A 456 -49.99 -4.77 -19.88
C ARG A 456 -49.94 -4.65 -18.35
N THR A 457 -50.95 -3.89 -17.89
CA THR A 457 -51.69 -3.96 -16.61
C THR A 457 -51.42 -2.92 -15.50
N SER A 458 -52.56 -2.34 -15.12
CA SER A 458 -52.95 -1.60 -13.90
C SER A 458 -52.24 -0.29 -13.56
N THR A 459 -52.86 0.88 -13.78
CA THR A 459 -53.85 1.57 -12.91
C THR A 459 -53.45 1.79 -11.46
N ALA A 460 -53.71 3.03 -11.03
CA ALA A 460 -53.70 3.54 -9.66
C ALA A 460 -52.30 3.67 -9.02
N TRP A 461 -51.72 4.88 -9.11
CA TRP A 461 -50.99 5.55 -8.01
C TRP A 461 -50.36 6.90 -8.43
N CYS A 462 -50.35 7.25 -9.72
CA CYS A 462 -49.63 8.43 -10.22
C CYS A 462 -50.48 9.70 -10.44
N TRP A 463 -51.57 9.89 -9.67
CA TRP A 463 -52.42 11.09 -9.75
C TRP A 463 -52.36 12.00 -8.51
N LYS A 464 -51.58 11.64 -7.47
CA LYS A 464 -51.53 12.38 -6.20
C LYS A 464 -50.18 13.04 -5.86
N LEU A 465 -49.23 13.09 -6.79
CA LEU A 465 -47.90 13.71 -6.56
C LEU A 465 -47.48 14.77 -7.59
N ARG A 466 -48.43 15.26 -8.41
CA ARG A 466 -48.16 16.31 -9.42
C ARG A 466 -48.69 17.70 -9.05
N ARG A 467 -49.13 17.91 -7.80
CA ARG A 467 -49.70 19.18 -7.32
C ARG A 467 -48.97 19.84 -6.13
N SER A 468 -47.78 19.35 -5.75
CA SER A 468 -47.04 19.88 -4.58
C SER A 468 -45.56 20.19 -4.83
N ILE A 469 -45.15 20.54 -6.07
CA ILE A 469 -43.79 21.06 -6.37
C ILE A 469 -43.87 22.18 -7.43
N SER A 470 -44.82 23.11 -7.26
CA SER A 470 -44.91 24.35 -8.06
C SER A 470 -44.95 25.62 -7.21
N SER A 471 -44.69 25.53 -5.90
CA SER A 471 -44.75 26.65 -4.95
C SER A 471 -43.44 26.96 -4.21
N LEU A 472 -42.30 26.36 -4.58
CA LEU A 472 -41.02 26.54 -3.85
C LEU A 472 -39.82 26.94 -4.72
N ARG A 473 -40.08 27.60 -5.86
CA ARG A 473 -39.02 28.16 -6.73
C ARG A 473 -39.33 29.57 -7.22
N ARG A 474 -39.77 30.45 -6.31
CA ARG A 474 -39.82 31.91 -6.49
C ARG A 474 -39.74 32.57 -5.11
N ARG A 475 -38.52 32.87 -4.65
CA ARG A 475 -38.13 33.95 -3.70
C ARG A 475 -36.76 33.63 -3.09
N SER A 476 -35.70 34.21 -3.66
CA SER A 476 -34.50 34.70 -2.97
C SER A 476 -33.41 35.06 -4.00
N THR A 477 -33.57 36.22 -4.63
CA THR A 477 -32.50 36.88 -5.39
C THR A 477 -32.51 38.36 -5.02
N THR A 478 -31.68 38.71 -4.04
CA THR A 478 -31.06 40.03 -3.73
C THR A 478 -30.47 39.86 -2.32
N SER A 479 -29.25 40.26 -1.95
CA SER A 479 -28.29 41.21 -2.49
C SER A 479 -26.97 41.04 -1.71
N ILE A 480 -25.92 41.77 -2.10
CA ILE A 480 -24.63 41.99 -1.39
C ILE A 480 -23.53 40.96 -1.73
N TRP A 481 -22.85 41.17 -2.85
CA TRP A 481 -21.43 40.86 -3.01
C TRP A 481 -20.71 42.12 -3.50
N ARG A 482 -19.84 42.66 -2.64
CA ARG A 482 -18.85 43.68 -3.00
C ARG A 482 -17.75 43.02 -3.84
N PRO A 483 -17.21 43.69 -4.88
CA PRO A 483 -16.08 43.15 -5.64
C PRO A 483 -14.79 43.27 -4.82
N ALA A 484 -14.12 42.13 -4.61
CA ALA A 484 -12.76 42.09 -4.08
C ALA A 484 -11.76 42.58 -5.14
N ILE A 485 -10.78 43.31 -4.66
CA ILE A 485 -9.74 44.08 -5.36
C ILE A 485 -8.87 43.17 -6.27
N PRO A 486 -8.53 43.59 -7.51
CA PRO A 486 -7.58 42.87 -8.34
C PRO A 486 -6.14 43.10 -7.85
N ILE A 487 -5.46 42.02 -7.47
CA ILE A 487 -4.04 42.01 -7.12
C ILE A 487 -3.22 42.19 -8.40
N ARG A 488 -2.53 43.33 -8.53
CA ARG A 488 -1.56 43.62 -9.60
C ARG A 488 -0.38 42.63 -9.55
N PRO A 489 0.21 42.26 -10.71
CA PRO A 489 1.47 41.51 -10.73
C PRO A 489 2.62 42.40 -10.21
N ARG A 490 3.35 41.93 -9.21
CA ARG A 490 4.58 42.57 -8.71
C ARG A 490 5.68 42.44 -9.78
N ARG A 491 6.26 43.58 -10.17
CA ARG A 491 7.51 43.67 -10.94
C ARG A 491 8.66 42.96 -10.17
N PRO A 492 9.62 42.32 -10.84
CA PRO A 492 10.83 41.85 -10.19
C PRO A 492 11.71 43.04 -9.77
N LEU A 493 12.13 43.07 -8.51
CA LEU A 493 13.18 43.96 -8.01
C LEU A 493 14.56 43.41 -8.41
N PRO A 494 15.55 44.28 -8.73
CA PRO A 494 16.86 43.86 -9.24
C PRO A 494 17.75 43.27 -8.15
N MET A 495 18.61 42.31 -8.54
CA MET A 495 19.65 41.74 -7.68
C MET A 495 20.63 42.82 -7.18
N PRO A 496 21.16 42.70 -5.94
CA PRO A 496 22.20 43.60 -5.45
C PRO A 496 23.54 43.33 -6.14
N ILE A 497 24.11 44.41 -6.67
CA ILE A 497 25.42 44.52 -7.32
C ILE A 497 26.53 44.40 -6.27
N ALA A 498 27.56 43.62 -6.57
CA ALA A 498 28.79 43.51 -5.77
C ALA A 498 29.53 44.86 -5.65
N PRO A 499 30.08 45.23 -4.48
CA PRO A 499 30.86 46.45 -4.36
C PRO A 499 32.27 46.26 -4.95
N ARG A 500 32.59 47.07 -5.97
CA ARG A 500 33.98 47.34 -6.41
C ARG A 500 34.65 48.37 -5.48
N PRO A 501 35.99 48.36 -5.37
CA PRO A 501 36.73 48.98 -4.29
C PRO A 501 37.01 50.47 -4.53
N PRO A 502 37.30 51.28 -3.50
CA PRO A 502 37.77 52.64 -3.68
C PRO A 502 39.26 52.70 -4.02
N ALA A 503 39.62 53.61 -4.92
CA ALA A 503 40.96 53.89 -5.37
C ALA A 503 41.69 54.93 -4.50
N ARG A 504 42.96 54.59 -4.17
CA ARG A 504 44.16 55.44 -3.99
C ARG A 504 44.03 56.81 -3.29
N ARG A 505 44.89 57.00 -2.26
CA ARG A 505 46.11 57.85 -2.32
C ARG A 505 46.90 57.78 -1.00
N GLY A 506 48.22 57.60 -1.09
CA GLY A 506 49.14 57.74 0.05
C GLY A 506 50.33 56.78 0.06
N ARG A 507 51.32 57.03 -0.80
CA ARG A 507 52.71 56.50 -0.82
C ARG A 507 53.48 56.89 0.48
N PRO A 508 54.74 56.45 0.75
CA PRO A 508 55.48 55.24 0.33
C PRO A 508 56.35 54.66 1.51
N PRO A 509 57.57 54.09 1.37
CA PRO A 509 57.82 52.69 1.74
C PRO A 509 59.02 52.50 2.70
N ARG A 510 59.26 51.27 3.18
CA ARG A 510 60.55 50.68 3.66
C ARG A 510 60.20 49.42 4.46
N ARG A 511 60.95 48.33 4.49
CA ARG A 511 62.09 47.76 3.75
C ARG A 511 62.25 46.36 4.40
N LEU A 512 62.78 45.39 3.64
CA LEU A 512 63.56 44.23 4.13
C LEU A 512 62.84 43.09 4.89
N THR A 513 62.62 41.99 4.15
CA THR A 513 63.08 40.59 4.40
C THR A 513 63.99 40.30 5.61
N PRO A 514 64.26 39.02 5.99
CA PRO A 514 63.47 37.76 5.91
C PRO A 514 63.68 36.84 7.16
N ALA A 515 63.28 35.56 7.06
CA ALA A 515 63.87 34.35 7.70
C ALA A 515 63.16 33.69 8.92
N LEU A 516 62.49 32.54 8.63
CA LEU A 516 62.83 31.14 9.02
C LEU A 516 63.00 30.76 10.53
N PRO A 517 62.89 29.45 10.91
CA PRO A 517 61.93 28.88 11.88
C PRO A 517 62.68 28.14 13.03
N PRO A 518 62.36 26.92 13.54
CA PRO A 518 61.11 26.20 13.86
C PRO A 518 61.04 25.66 15.33
N ALA A 519 59.94 24.96 15.63
CA ALA A 519 59.80 23.84 16.58
C ALA A 519 59.85 24.07 18.12
N ARG A 520 58.80 23.60 18.82
CA ARG A 520 58.89 22.51 19.82
C ARG A 520 57.50 22.01 20.31
N PRO A 521 57.42 20.75 20.78
CA PRO A 521 56.21 20.07 21.28
C PRO A 521 56.13 20.02 22.81
N ARG A 522 54.96 19.66 23.37
CA ARG A 522 54.68 18.93 24.64
C ARG A 522 53.17 19.03 24.92
N ALA A 523 52.41 17.93 24.91
CA ALA A 523 52.15 17.03 26.05
C ALA A 523 51.55 17.78 27.24
N TRP A 524 50.24 17.58 27.48
CA TRP A 524 49.58 17.08 28.71
C TRP A 524 48.16 16.66 28.33
#